data_AF-A0A8T4JFA0-F1
#
_entry.id   AF-A0A8T4JFA0-F1
#
_cell.length_a   1.000
_cell.length_b   1.000
_cell.length_c   1.000
_cell.angle_alpha   90.00
_cell.angle_beta   90.00
_cell.angle_gamma   90.00
#
_symmetry.space_group_name_H-M   'P 1'
#
loop_
_entity.id
_entity.type
_entity.pdbx_description
1 polymer ?
#
loop_
_entity_poly.entity_id
_entity_poly.type
_entity_poly.pdbx_seq_one_letter_code
_entity_poly.pdbx_strand_id
1 'polypeptide(L)'
;MKKDVIVYEKDELDFSRIIEPKLIAGEPLELFCSMTYITPNYAVCYILKRLAILAKKGFTINLVLWDVNVLTHLYSRRFGRERKKGSFIEEKISEIKRITRHFGLPPEKLRIFRSSEIWKRLILLEDPPLFVEAYEILTDLRVDELHNPAKVSHLIQMPIDVFVMNFFHLLYPESIKRPIDVAFVGLNKEIIYTTVRRKMQEKGIINIRKPLFLLGKDIPYMIVDNKLPEWNMELEEIIYLITHFQPSKEEIINLFDALLEGELDEYFLSKGHDITSFKYPSFKKQLKELNEEELWMTLARNLYAYLQNIKNDSQDIHEEDQILRITDREMAHNIGRVLRSRIFLDILRLADGTRNLTQMSRELKKQIANVSVYLNELKKLKLVSIDEKGNICRRLRGITLNLDTGLATK
;
A
#
# COMPACT_ATOMS: atom_id res chain seq x y z
N MET A 1 7.52 17.70 6.75
CA MET A 1 8.28 16.47 6.49
C MET A 1 8.95 15.98 7.77
N LYS A 2 9.65 16.87 8.50
CA LYS A 2 10.30 16.57 9.80
C LYS A 2 9.41 15.96 10.90
N LYS A 3 8.08 16.16 10.85
CA LYS A 3 7.15 15.51 11.80
C LYS A 3 6.85 14.04 11.45
N ASP A 4 7.02 13.65 10.19
CA ASP A 4 6.52 12.38 9.64
C ASP A 4 7.62 11.33 9.48
N VAL A 5 8.84 11.81 9.17
CA VAL A 5 10.03 11.01 8.89
C VAL A 5 11.28 11.74 9.40
N ILE A 6 12.33 10.98 9.66
CA ILE A 6 13.66 11.47 10.04
C ILE A 6 14.57 11.28 8.82
N VAL A 7 15.30 12.32 8.42
CA VAL A 7 16.36 12.14 7.40
C VAL A 7 17.55 11.51 8.11
N TYR A 8 18.14 10.45 7.57
CA TYR A 8 19.35 9.87 8.16
C TYR A 8 20.46 10.94 8.24
N GLU A 9 21.12 11.05 9.39
CA GLU A 9 22.05 12.16 9.70
C GLU A 9 23.10 12.37 8.60
N LYS A 10 23.71 11.30 8.10
CA LYS A 10 24.74 11.37 7.03
C LYS A 10 24.20 11.71 5.65
N ASP A 11 22.88 11.82 5.50
CA ASP A 11 22.21 12.18 4.26
C ASP A 11 21.57 13.58 4.31
N GLU A 12 21.58 14.29 5.44
CA GLU A 12 20.91 15.60 5.59
C GLU A 12 21.41 16.66 4.61
N LEU A 13 22.74 16.73 4.40
CA LEU A 13 23.34 17.68 3.47
C LEU A 13 22.93 17.37 2.02
N ASP A 14 22.98 16.10 1.62
CA ASP A 14 22.59 15.68 0.28
C ASP A 14 21.07 15.88 0.08
N PHE A 15 20.28 15.63 1.12
CA PHE A 15 18.84 15.81 1.08
C PHE A 15 18.45 17.28 0.88
N SER A 16 19.03 18.19 1.66
CA SER A 16 18.78 19.64 1.55
C SER A 16 19.29 20.23 0.23
N ARG A 17 20.39 19.71 -0.33
CA ARG A 17 20.96 20.22 -1.59
C ARG A 17 20.31 19.65 -2.84
N ILE A 18 19.81 18.40 -2.79
CA ILE A 18 19.36 17.68 -3.99
C ILE A 18 17.85 17.41 -3.96
N ILE A 19 17.31 16.96 -2.83
CA ILE A 19 15.92 16.51 -2.74
C ILE A 19 14.96 17.65 -2.46
N GLU A 20 15.26 18.51 -1.47
CA GLU A 20 14.38 19.63 -1.12
C GLU A 20 14.13 20.61 -2.30
N PRO A 21 15.15 21.01 -3.09
CA PRO A 21 14.93 21.90 -4.23
C PRO A 21 14.02 21.27 -5.29
N LYS A 22 14.18 19.97 -5.54
CA LYS A 22 13.33 19.21 -6.47
C LYS A 22 11.89 19.13 -5.99
N LEU A 23 11.67 18.89 -4.70
CA LEU A 23 10.34 18.92 -4.09
C LEU A 23 9.67 20.30 -4.24
N ILE A 24 10.42 21.38 -4.01
CA ILE A 24 9.94 22.77 -4.14
C ILE A 24 9.59 23.08 -5.61
N ALA A 25 10.42 22.63 -6.55
CA ALA A 25 10.20 22.78 -7.99
C ALA A 25 9.05 21.90 -8.54
N GLY A 26 8.50 20.99 -7.73
CA GLY A 26 7.48 20.03 -8.17
C GLY A 26 8.03 18.96 -9.11
N GLU A 27 9.34 18.75 -9.13
CA GLU A 27 9.94 17.65 -9.88
C GLU A 27 9.49 16.32 -9.27
N PRO A 28 9.13 15.33 -10.08
CA PRO A 28 8.79 14.01 -9.55
C PRO A 28 10.03 13.45 -8.85
N LEU A 29 9.86 12.69 -7.78
CA LEU A 29 10.95 11.96 -7.11
C LEU A 29 10.54 10.50 -6.88
N GLU A 30 11.44 9.57 -7.10
CA GLU A 30 11.23 8.14 -6.87
C GLU A 30 11.58 7.77 -5.42
N LEU A 31 10.61 7.23 -4.71
CA LEU A 31 10.80 6.71 -3.36
C LEU A 31 10.69 5.18 -3.37
N PHE A 32 11.65 4.50 -2.77
CA PHE A 32 11.62 3.06 -2.55
C PHE A 32 11.10 2.72 -1.15
N CYS A 33 10.30 1.66 -1.04
CA CYS A 33 10.01 1.00 0.23
C CYS A 33 9.86 -0.49 -0.01
N SER A 34 10.21 -1.32 0.96
CA SER A 34 10.00 -2.77 0.88
C SER A 34 9.29 -3.29 2.13
N MET A 35 8.45 -4.32 1.96
CA MET A 35 7.81 -5.00 3.07
C MET A 35 7.54 -6.47 2.77
N THR A 36 7.54 -7.29 3.83
CA THR A 36 6.95 -8.63 3.81
C THR A 36 5.52 -8.49 4.33
N TYR A 37 4.54 -8.44 3.43
CA TYR A 37 3.14 -8.21 3.78
C TYR A 37 2.34 -9.50 3.79
N ILE A 38 1.77 -9.82 4.95
CA ILE A 38 1.05 -11.07 5.19
C ILE A 38 -0.34 -10.76 5.70
N THR A 39 -0.43 -9.84 6.66
CA THR A 39 -1.68 -9.42 7.27
C THR A 39 -1.77 -7.89 7.36
N PRO A 40 -2.99 -7.34 7.26
CA PRO A 40 -3.32 -5.94 7.47
C PRO A 40 -3.34 -5.62 8.97
N ASN A 41 -2.13 -5.43 9.52
CA ASN A 41 -1.93 -5.03 10.91
C ASN A 41 -1.58 -3.55 11.03
N TYR A 42 -1.66 -3.02 12.25
CA TYR A 42 -1.43 -1.60 12.52
C TYR A 42 -0.04 -1.10 12.10
N ALA A 43 0.99 -1.94 12.21
CA ALA A 43 2.36 -1.58 11.83
C ALA A 43 2.50 -1.44 10.31
N VAL A 44 1.82 -2.29 9.53
CA VAL A 44 1.73 -2.08 8.08
C VAL A 44 0.92 -0.83 7.75
N CYS A 45 -0.23 -0.64 8.40
CA CYS A 45 -1.07 0.54 8.17
C CYS A 45 -0.27 1.83 8.42
N TYR A 46 0.56 1.86 9.46
CA TYR A 46 1.51 2.93 9.72
C TYR A 46 2.45 3.21 8.54
N ILE A 47 3.11 2.17 8.01
CA ILE A 47 4.01 2.31 6.85
C ILE A 47 3.25 2.85 5.65
N LEU A 48 2.10 2.26 5.31
CA LEU A 48 1.30 2.68 4.16
C LEU A 48 0.77 4.11 4.29
N LYS A 49 0.35 4.52 5.49
CA LYS A 49 -0.02 5.91 5.82
C LYS A 49 1.14 6.87 5.58
N ARG A 50 2.35 6.53 6.01
CA ARG A 50 3.55 7.34 5.78
C ARG A 50 3.90 7.45 4.30
N LEU A 51 3.79 6.36 3.54
CA LEU A 51 3.97 6.40 2.09
C LEU A 51 2.93 7.30 1.41
N ALA A 52 1.66 7.29 1.86
CA ALA A 52 0.64 8.19 1.35
C ALA A 52 0.97 9.68 1.62
N ILE A 53 1.46 10.00 2.82
CA ILE A 53 1.92 11.36 3.18
C ILE A 53 3.10 11.78 2.29
N LEU A 54 4.05 10.89 2.03
CA LEU A 54 5.18 11.17 1.15
C LEU A 54 4.73 11.34 -0.31
N ALA A 55 3.77 10.54 -0.78
CA ALA A 55 3.20 10.70 -2.12
C ALA A 55 2.56 12.08 -2.32
N LYS A 56 1.84 12.59 -1.31
CA LYS A 56 1.28 13.96 -1.29
C LYS A 56 2.36 15.04 -1.35
N LYS A 57 3.59 14.76 -0.92
CA LYS A 57 4.73 15.68 -0.98
C LYS A 57 5.45 15.70 -2.34
N GLY A 58 5.06 14.85 -3.29
CA GLY A 58 5.67 14.82 -4.63
C GLY A 58 6.40 13.53 -4.98
N PHE A 59 6.47 12.57 -4.05
CA PHE A 59 7.09 11.27 -4.32
C PHE A 59 6.18 10.35 -5.13
N THR A 60 6.78 9.54 -6.00
CA THR A 60 6.21 8.34 -6.59
C THR A 60 6.74 7.15 -5.81
N ILE A 61 5.84 6.30 -5.32
CA ILE A 61 6.14 5.21 -4.41
C ILE A 61 6.37 3.93 -5.21
N ASN A 62 7.57 3.37 -5.08
CA ASN A 62 7.96 2.07 -5.62
C ASN A 62 8.04 1.08 -4.45
N LEU A 63 6.95 0.35 -4.24
CA LEU A 63 6.79 -0.60 -3.15
C LEU A 63 7.17 -2.02 -3.60
N VAL A 64 8.21 -2.59 -3.00
CA VAL A 64 8.58 -3.99 -3.21
C VAL A 64 7.90 -4.88 -2.17
N LEU A 65 7.00 -5.73 -2.65
CA LEU A 65 6.43 -6.82 -1.87
C LEU A 65 7.36 -8.02 -1.92
N TRP A 66 7.90 -8.42 -0.78
CA TRP A 66 8.74 -9.59 -0.64
C TRP A 66 7.93 -10.90 -0.65
N ASP A 67 7.29 -11.18 -1.76
CA ASP A 67 6.38 -12.32 -1.95
C ASP A 67 7.06 -13.68 -1.73
N VAL A 68 8.36 -13.80 -2.02
CA VAL A 68 9.15 -15.00 -1.66
C VAL A 68 9.19 -15.27 -0.15
N ASN A 69 9.23 -14.23 0.68
CA ASN A 69 9.16 -14.33 2.15
C ASN A 69 7.72 -14.59 2.60
N VAL A 70 6.75 -13.96 1.95
CA VAL A 70 5.33 -14.16 2.24
C VAL A 70 4.95 -15.63 2.05
N LEU A 71 5.32 -16.25 0.93
CA LEU A 71 4.99 -17.64 0.59
C LEU A 71 5.66 -18.67 1.51
N THR A 72 6.77 -18.32 2.15
CA THR A 72 7.48 -19.21 3.07
C THR A 72 6.98 -19.09 4.51
N HIS A 73 6.27 -18.02 4.85
CA HIS A 73 5.73 -17.78 6.19
C HIS A 73 4.66 -18.80 6.61
N LEU A 74 4.64 -19.15 7.91
CA LEU A 74 3.72 -20.13 8.48
C LEU A 74 2.25 -19.81 8.18
N TYR A 75 1.89 -18.52 8.28
CA TYR A 75 0.54 -18.05 7.95
C TYR A 75 0.17 -18.35 6.49
N SER A 76 1.04 -18.02 5.51
CA SER A 76 0.78 -18.34 4.11
C SER A 76 0.71 -19.84 3.85
N ARG A 77 1.52 -20.66 4.54
CA ARG A 77 1.45 -22.13 4.42
C ARG A 77 0.10 -22.69 4.86
N ARG A 78 -0.57 -22.06 5.83
CA ARG A 78 -1.94 -22.45 6.25
C ARG A 78 -2.96 -22.11 5.16
N PHE A 79 -2.91 -20.90 4.58
CA PHE A 79 -3.82 -20.48 3.49
C PHE A 79 -3.52 -21.15 2.14
N GLY A 80 -2.27 -21.51 1.87
CA GLY A 80 -1.81 -22.11 0.62
C GLY A 80 -2.19 -23.57 0.41
N ARG A 81 -2.74 -24.23 1.44
CA ARG A 81 -3.37 -25.56 1.28
C ARG A 81 -4.75 -25.48 0.62
N GLU A 82 -5.41 -24.33 0.65
CA GLU A 82 -6.80 -24.15 0.21
C GLU A 82 -6.93 -23.27 -1.06
N ARG A 83 -5.90 -22.51 -1.45
CA ARG A 83 -5.90 -21.62 -2.63
C ARG A 83 -4.63 -21.74 -3.47
N LYS A 84 -4.72 -21.49 -4.78
CA LYS A 84 -3.55 -21.40 -5.68
C LYS A 84 -2.64 -20.25 -5.21
N LYS A 85 -1.35 -20.50 -4.95
CA LYS A 85 -0.38 -19.51 -4.41
C LYS A 85 -0.43 -18.12 -5.08
N GLY A 86 -0.62 -18.07 -6.40
CA GLY A 86 -0.73 -16.82 -7.16
C GLY A 86 -1.92 -15.95 -6.75
N SER A 87 -3.08 -16.54 -6.41
CA SER A 87 -4.26 -15.78 -6.01
C SER A 87 -4.07 -15.07 -4.66
N PHE A 88 -3.26 -15.64 -3.76
CA PHE A 88 -2.98 -15.05 -2.45
C PHE A 88 -2.13 -13.77 -2.58
N ILE A 89 -1.07 -13.79 -3.40
CA ILE A 89 -0.23 -12.60 -3.59
C ILE A 89 -1.02 -11.47 -4.26
N GLU A 90 -1.85 -11.78 -5.26
CA GLU A 90 -2.70 -10.78 -5.90
C GLU A 90 -3.77 -10.21 -4.95
N GLU A 91 -4.35 -11.05 -4.07
CA GLU A 91 -5.23 -10.61 -2.99
C GLU A 91 -4.53 -9.62 -2.07
N LYS A 92 -3.27 -9.89 -1.70
CA LYS A 92 -2.45 -9.01 -0.86
C LYS A 92 -2.04 -7.72 -1.54
N ILE A 93 -1.72 -7.75 -2.83
CA ILE A 93 -1.49 -6.53 -3.63
C ILE A 93 -2.77 -5.69 -3.68
N SER A 94 -3.92 -6.31 -3.89
CA SER A 94 -5.23 -5.62 -3.89
C SER A 94 -5.53 -5.00 -2.52
N GLU A 95 -5.23 -5.72 -1.43
CA GLU A 95 -5.38 -5.22 -0.06
C GLU A 95 -4.52 -3.98 0.20
N ILE A 96 -3.24 -4.00 -0.19
CA ILE A 96 -2.33 -2.84 -0.09
C ILE A 96 -2.87 -1.65 -0.87
N LYS A 97 -3.38 -1.86 -2.10
CA LYS A 97 -3.97 -0.78 -2.91
C LYS A 97 -5.18 -0.14 -2.24
N ARG A 98 -6.05 -0.95 -1.62
CA ARG A 98 -7.22 -0.43 -0.89
C ARG A 98 -6.82 0.39 0.34
N ILE A 99 -5.89 -0.12 1.15
CA ILE A 99 -5.40 0.58 2.35
C ILE A 99 -4.71 1.89 1.97
N THR A 100 -3.84 1.88 0.96
CA THR A 100 -3.16 3.11 0.51
C THR A 100 -4.13 4.15 -0.07
N ARG A 101 -5.18 3.72 -0.77
CA ARG A 101 -6.27 4.59 -1.22
C ARG A 101 -7.05 5.21 -0.06
N HIS A 102 -7.35 4.44 0.99
CA HIS A 102 -7.96 4.98 2.21
C HIS A 102 -7.13 6.14 2.79
N PHE A 103 -5.79 6.01 2.81
CA PHE A 103 -4.90 7.10 3.22
C PHE A 103 -4.73 8.24 2.18
N GLY A 104 -5.44 8.17 1.06
CA GLY A 104 -5.44 9.16 0.00
C GLY A 104 -4.17 9.13 -0.87
N LEU A 105 -3.55 7.95 -1.03
CA LEU A 105 -2.45 7.76 -1.98
C LEU A 105 -3.03 7.59 -3.40
N PRO A 106 -2.71 8.49 -4.35
CA PRO A 106 -3.22 8.38 -5.72
C PRO A 106 -2.69 7.12 -6.43
N PRO A 107 -3.54 6.32 -7.10
CA PRO A 107 -3.13 5.05 -7.72
C PRO A 107 -1.95 5.17 -8.69
N GLU A 108 -1.86 6.28 -9.44
CA GLU A 108 -0.78 6.56 -10.38
C GLU A 108 0.57 6.83 -9.71
N LYS A 109 0.57 7.17 -8.42
CA LYS A 109 1.77 7.36 -7.60
C LYS A 109 2.21 6.09 -6.88
N LEU A 110 1.51 4.97 -7.03
CA LEU A 110 1.88 3.69 -6.42
C LEU A 110 2.23 2.66 -7.48
N ARG A 111 3.48 2.18 -7.44
CA ARG A 111 3.94 1.02 -8.19
C ARG A 111 4.29 -0.08 -7.21
N ILE A 112 3.70 -1.27 -7.41
CA ILE A 112 3.95 -2.43 -6.57
C ILE A 112 4.71 -3.46 -7.40
N PHE A 113 5.89 -3.86 -6.92
CA PHE A 113 6.74 -4.86 -7.53
C PHE A 113 6.82 -6.10 -6.64
N ARG A 114 6.98 -7.28 -7.25
CA ARG A 114 7.15 -8.54 -6.53
C ARG A 114 8.63 -8.90 -6.48
N SER A 115 9.14 -9.32 -5.33
CA SER A 115 10.55 -9.69 -5.22
C SER A 115 10.89 -10.92 -6.06
N SER A 116 9.96 -11.86 -6.25
CA SER A 116 10.12 -12.99 -7.18
C SER A 116 10.42 -12.54 -8.63
N GLU A 117 9.73 -11.51 -9.10
CA GLU A 117 9.96 -10.93 -10.44
C GLU A 117 11.27 -10.14 -10.50
N ILE A 118 11.62 -9.42 -9.43
CA ILE A 118 12.93 -8.75 -9.32
C ILE A 118 14.06 -9.78 -9.43
N TRP A 119 13.98 -10.89 -8.71
CA TRP A 119 14.96 -11.97 -8.79
C TRP A 119 15.06 -12.55 -10.20
N LYS A 120 13.92 -12.84 -10.83
CA LYS A 120 13.88 -13.33 -12.20
C LYS A 120 14.60 -12.37 -13.15
N ARG A 121 14.32 -11.07 -13.04
CA ARG A 121 14.93 -10.04 -13.91
C ARG A 121 16.42 -9.85 -13.64
N LEU A 122 16.85 -9.91 -12.38
CA LEU A 122 18.28 -9.90 -12.05
C LEU A 122 19.01 -11.05 -12.74
N ILE A 123 18.46 -12.27 -12.67
CA ILE A 123 19.06 -13.47 -13.27
C ILE A 123 19.08 -13.39 -14.81
N LEU A 124 18.01 -12.87 -15.42
CA LEU A 124 17.86 -12.81 -16.87
C LEU A 124 18.61 -11.64 -17.53
N LEU A 125 18.99 -10.61 -16.77
CA LEU A 125 19.75 -9.49 -17.32
C LEU A 125 21.23 -9.89 -17.43
N GLU A 126 21.68 -10.17 -18.65
CA GLU A 126 23.04 -10.61 -18.94
C GLU A 126 24.06 -9.47 -18.99
N ASP A 127 23.63 -8.27 -19.40
CA ASP A 127 24.48 -7.08 -19.53
C ASP A 127 23.77 -5.80 -19.01
N PRO A 128 24.27 -5.16 -17.93
CA PRO A 128 25.36 -5.64 -17.08
C PRO A 128 24.95 -6.90 -16.28
N PRO A 129 25.90 -7.75 -15.85
CA PRO A 129 25.62 -9.00 -15.14
C PRO A 129 25.25 -8.76 -13.66
N LEU A 130 24.17 -8.03 -13.42
CA LEU A 130 23.76 -7.55 -12.09
C LEU A 130 23.54 -8.66 -11.06
N PHE A 131 23.17 -9.87 -11.49
CA PHE A 131 23.02 -11.01 -10.58
C PHE A 131 24.35 -11.39 -9.91
N VAL A 132 25.46 -11.36 -10.65
CA VAL A 132 26.78 -11.68 -10.12
C VAL A 132 27.19 -10.62 -9.10
N GLU A 133 27.03 -9.33 -9.44
CA GLU A 133 27.33 -8.22 -8.53
C GLU A 133 26.50 -8.29 -7.23
N ALA A 134 25.19 -8.58 -7.35
CA ALA A 134 24.32 -8.77 -6.19
C ALA A 134 24.78 -9.93 -5.31
N TYR A 135 25.22 -11.04 -5.92
CA TYR A 135 25.70 -12.21 -5.21
C TYR A 135 27.02 -11.93 -4.47
N GLU A 136 27.97 -11.24 -5.09
CA GLU A 136 29.26 -10.85 -4.47
C GLU A 136 29.08 -9.95 -3.25
N ILE A 137 28.02 -9.13 -3.21
CA ILE A 137 27.71 -8.33 -2.02
C ILE A 137 27.21 -9.23 -0.90
N LEU A 138 26.34 -10.19 -1.21
CA LEU A 138 25.79 -11.12 -0.22
C LEU A 138 26.88 -11.98 0.44
N THR A 139 27.90 -12.40 -0.31
CA THR A 139 29.01 -13.20 0.23
C THR A 139 29.92 -12.43 1.18
N ASP A 140 30.00 -11.10 1.03
CA ASP A 140 30.91 -10.25 1.80
C ASP A 140 30.27 -9.65 3.05
N LEU A 141 28.98 -9.86 3.22
CA LEU A 141 28.24 -9.44 4.40
C LEU A 141 28.38 -10.48 5.49
N ARG A 142 29.04 -10.11 6.59
CA ARG A 142 29.17 -11.02 7.71
C ARG A 142 27.88 -11.03 8.53
N VAL A 143 27.44 -12.22 8.95
CA VAL A 143 26.19 -12.39 9.70
C VAL A 143 26.22 -11.63 11.04
N ASP A 144 27.38 -11.53 11.68
CA ASP A 144 27.59 -10.79 12.93
C ASP A 144 27.45 -9.27 12.76
N GLU A 145 27.81 -8.72 11.59
CA GLU A 145 27.63 -7.30 11.25
C GLU A 145 26.16 -6.93 10.97
N LEU A 146 25.34 -7.94 10.67
CA LEU A 146 23.94 -7.79 10.27
C LEU A 146 22.96 -8.30 11.32
N HIS A 147 23.42 -8.60 12.54
CA HIS A 147 22.61 -9.27 13.55
C HIS A 147 21.44 -8.41 14.00
N ASN A 148 20.32 -8.53 13.30
CA ASN A 148 19.00 -8.23 13.82
C ASN A 148 18.42 -9.54 14.36
N PRO A 149 18.21 -9.67 15.68
CA PRO A 149 17.75 -10.91 16.30
C PRO A 149 16.36 -11.36 15.81
N ALA A 150 15.64 -10.52 15.07
CA ALA A 150 14.24 -10.79 14.72
C ALA A 150 14.02 -11.75 13.54
N LYS A 151 14.80 -11.69 12.42
CA LYS A 151 14.53 -12.51 11.21
C LYS A 151 15.75 -12.76 10.32
N VAL A 152 16.12 -14.02 10.12
CA VAL A 152 17.20 -14.46 9.20
C VAL A 152 16.96 -14.02 7.76
N SER A 153 15.70 -13.97 7.29
CA SER A 153 15.39 -13.53 5.92
C SER A 153 15.84 -12.09 5.63
N HIS A 154 15.95 -11.24 6.67
CA HIS A 154 16.43 -9.87 6.52
C HIS A 154 17.90 -9.78 6.08
N LEU A 155 18.71 -10.81 6.35
CA LEU A 155 20.10 -10.89 5.92
C LEU A 155 20.25 -10.95 4.40
N ILE A 156 19.21 -11.39 3.69
CA ILE A 156 19.16 -11.39 2.21
C ILE A 156 18.29 -10.23 1.73
N GLN A 157 17.17 -9.99 2.41
CA GLN A 157 16.18 -9.00 2.01
C GLN A 157 16.78 -7.59 1.87
N MET A 158 17.39 -7.10 2.95
CA MET A 158 17.83 -5.71 3.03
C MET A 158 19.03 -5.42 2.12
N PRO A 159 20.02 -6.33 1.98
CA PRO A 159 21.06 -6.16 0.97
C PRO A 159 20.53 -6.03 -0.45
N ILE A 160 19.60 -6.91 -0.83
CA ILE A 160 19.00 -6.87 -2.16
C ILE A 160 18.15 -5.61 -2.35
N ASP A 161 17.45 -5.15 -1.32
CA ASP A 161 16.74 -3.87 -1.39
C ASP A 161 17.69 -2.71 -1.75
N VAL A 162 18.82 -2.56 -1.05
CA VAL A 162 19.79 -1.49 -1.34
C VAL A 162 20.38 -1.65 -2.74
N PHE A 163 20.67 -2.88 -3.17
CA PHE A 163 21.18 -3.13 -4.52
C PHE A 163 20.16 -2.68 -5.56
N VAL A 164 18.94 -3.18 -5.46
CA VAL A 164 17.86 -2.95 -6.42
C VAL A 164 17.46 -1.47 -6.50
N MET A 165 17.55 -0.70 -5.42
CA MET A 165 17.34 0.76 -5.45
C MET A 165 18.24 1.48 -6.48
N ASN A 166 19.46 0.99 -6.67
CA ASN A 166 20.42 1.60 -7.59
C ASN A 166 20.16 1.17 -9.05
N PHE A 167 19.64 -0.03 -9.27
CA PHE A 167 19.48 -0.62 -10.60
C PHE A 167 18.02 -0.78 -11.06
N PHE A 168 17.05 -0.26 -10.31
CA PHE A 168 15.61 -0.43 -10.59
C PHE A 168 15.22 0.00 -12.00
N HIS A 169 15.83 1.07 -12.50
CA HIS A 169 15.60 1.61 -13.84
C HIS A 169 16.14 0.73 -14.98
N LEU A 170 17.15 -0.11 -14.69
CA LEU A 170 17.64 -1.14 -15.63
C LEU A 170 16.76 -2.38 -15.60
N LEU A 171 16.27 -2.74 -14.41
CA LEU A 171 15.38 -3.90 -14.23
C LEU A 171 13.97 -3.65 -14.76
N TYR A 172 13.47 -2.42 -14.68
CA TYR A 172 12.11 -2.04 -15.10
C TYR A 172 12.09 -0.75 -15.92
N PRO A 173 12.75 -0.69 -17.09
CA PRO A 173 12.84 0.51 -17.92
C PRO A 173 11.46 1.00 -18.40
N GLU A 174 10.47 0.11 -18.47
CA GLU A 174 9.09 0.41 -18.82
C GLU A 174 8.35 1.21 -17.75
N SER A 175 8.77 1.10 -16.48
CA SER A 175 8.07 1.68 -15.33
C SER A 175 8.86 2.81 -14.67
N ILE A 176 10.18 2.69 -14.62
CA ILE A 176 11.08 3.58 -13.87
C ILE A 176 12.23 3.99 -14.80
N LYS A 177 12.32 5.28 -15.11
CA LYS A 177 13.29 5.80 -16.08
C LYS A 177 14.60 6.29 -15.47
N ARG A 178 14.72 6.27 -14.14
CA ARG A 178 15.86 6.84 -13.40
C ARG A 178 16.07 6.13 -12.07
N PRO A 179 17.26 6.23 -11.47
CA PRO A 179 17.53 5.65 -10.15
C PRO A 179 16.58 6.16 -9.07
N ILE A 180 16.38 5.33 -8.04
CA ILE A 180 15.65 5.73 -6.84
C ILE A 180 16.35 6.92 -6.19
N ASP A 181 15.59 7.95 -5.84
CA ASP A 181 16.13 9.15 -5.19
C ASP A 181 16.28 8.94 -3.68
N VAL A 182 15.26 8.31 -3.08
CA VAL A 182 15.11 8.19 -1.62
C VAL A 182 14.52 6.83 -1.26
N ALA A 183 14.91 6.25 -0.12
CA ALA A 183 14.32 5.05 0.42
C ALA A 183 13.71 5.29 1.80
N PHE A 184 12.46 4.85 1.99
CA PHE A 184 11.78 4.87 3.28
C PHE A 184 11.96 3.53 3.99
N VAL A 185 12.64 3.56 5.14
CA VAL A 185 12.95 2.38 5.95
C VAL A 185 12.56 2.61 7.41
N GLY A 186 12.28 1.54 8.16
CA GLY A 186 12.03 1.65 9.60
C GLY A 186 13.33 1.97 10.35
N LEU A 187 13.26 2.77 11.42
CA LEU A 187 14.42 3.13 12.25
C LEU A 187 15.18 1.89 12.75
N ASN A 188 14.45 0.86 13.18
CA ASN A 188 15.02 -0.41 13.62
C ASN A 188 15.79 -1.21 12.54
N LYS A 189 15.81 -0.74 11.29
CA LYS A 189 16.56 -1.34 10.17
C LYS A 189 17.79 -0.52 9.76
N GLU A 190 17.96 0.66 10.34
CA GLU A 190 18.98 1.64 9.92
C GLU A 190 20.38 1.04 9.84
N ILE A 191 20.82 0.33 10.88
CA ILE A 191 22.17 -0.25 10.97
C ILE A 191 22.44 -1.18 9.78
N ILE A 192 21.48 -2.03 9.41
CA ILE A 192 21.65 -2.96 8.30
C ILE A 192 21.72 -2.19 6.96
N TYR A 193 20.75 -1.32 6.67
CA TYR A 193 20.72 -0.58 5.40
C TYR A 193 21.96 0.29 5.21
N THR A 194 22.45 0.96 6.27
CA THR A 194 23.64 1.80 6.22
C THR A 194 24.93 1.00 6.09
N THR A 195 25.03 -0.16 6.75
CA THR A 195 26.18 -1.07 6.64
C THR A 195 26.30 -1.65 5.24
N VAL A 196 25.19 -2.14 4.68
CA VAL A 196 25.12 -2.64 3.31
C VAL A 196 25.52 -1.55 2.32
N ARG A 197 24.93 -0.35 2.44
CA ARG A 197 25.24 0.78 1.56
C ARG A 197 26.73 1.11 1.57
N ARG A 198 27.34 1.17 2.75
CA ARG A 198 28.79 1.43 2.89
C ARG A 198 29.62 0.38 2.15
N LYS A 199 29.34 -0.92 2.34
CA LYS A 199 30.08 -1.99 1.65
C LYS A 199 29.94 -1.92 0.14
N MET A 200 28.74 -1.63 -0.37
CA MET A 200 28.55 -1.46 -1.81
C MET A 200 29.33 -0.26 -2.37
N GLN A 201 29.49 0.81 -1.60
CA GLN A 201 30.34 1.95 -1.97
C GLN A 201 31.83 1.58 -1.97
N GLU A 202 32.29 0.86 -0.95
CA GLU A 202 33.70 0.40 -0.83
C GLU A 202 34.10 -0.51 -1.99
N LYS A 203 33.18 -1.34 -2.48
CA LYS A 203 33.38 -2.19 -3.67
C LYS A 203 33.24 -1.45 -5.00
N GLY A 204 32.83 -0.19 -4.97
CA GLY A 204 32.57 0.59 -6.17
C GLY A 204 31.35 0.13 -6.98
N ILE A 205 30.41 -0.60 -6.37
CA ILE A 205 29.17 -1.04 -7.02
C ILE A 205 28.20 0.14 -7.14
N ILE A 206 28.24 1.07 -6.18
CA ILE A 206 27.45 2.30 -6.20
C ILE A 206 28.38 3.53 -6.16
N ASN A 207 28.78 4.03 -7.34
CA ASN A 207 29.76 5.11 -7.47
C ASN A 207 29.18 6.51 -7.70
N ILE A 208 27.99 6.62 -8.32
CA ILE A 208 27.52 7.90 -8.89
C ILE A 208 26.40 8.52 -8.06
N ARG A 209 25.53 7.72 -7.44
CA ARG A 209 24.35 8.20 -6.73
C ARG A 209 23.87 7.20 -5.69
N LYS A 210 24.06 7.49 -4.40
CA LYS A 210 23.52 6.66 -3.30
C LYS A 210 22.04 7.01 -3.06
N PRO A 211 21.17 6.03 -2.76
CA PRO A 211 19.84 6.33 -2.24
C PRO A 211 19.97 6.98 -0.86
N LEU A 212 19.25 8.07 -0.65
CA LEU A 212 19.17 8.74 0.65
C LEU A 212 18.11 8.06 1.52
N PHE A 213 18.35 7.93 2.82
CA PHE A 213 17.41 7.25 3.72
C PHE A 213 16.49 8.24 4.45
N LEU A 214 15.18 7.98 4.33
CA LEU A 214 14.15 8.49 5.22
C LEU A 214 13.77 7.40 6.22
N LEU A 215 14.00 7.66 7.50
CA LEU A 215 13.71 6.74 8.59
C LEU A 215 12.31 7.04 9.13
N GLY A 216 11.46 6.02 9.17
CA GLY A 216 10.19 6.08 9.88
C GLY A 216 10.44 6.11 11.38
N LYS A 217 9.63 6.88 12.12
CA LYS A 217 9.66 6.86 13.59
C LYS A 217 9.42 5.44 14.10
N ASP A 218 10.07 5.11 15.21
CA ASP A 218 9.87 3.84 15.86
C ASP A 218 8.46 3.76 16.44
N ILE A 219 7.79 2.64 16.21
CA ILE A 219 6.51 2.32 16.82
C ILE A 219 6.66 0.94 17.48
N PRO A 220 6.06 0.72 18.66
CA PRO A 220 6.16 -0.56 19.34
C PRO A 220 5.66 -1.67 18.41
N TYR A 221 6.40 -2.78 18.32
CA TYR A 221 6.02 -3.95 17.53
C TYR A 221 5.43 -5.03 18.45
N MET A 222 4.19 -4.81 18.87
CA MET A 222 3.42 -5.58 19.86
C MET A 222 3.08 -7.01 19.40
N ILE A 223 4.08 -7.89 19.36
CA ILE A 223 3.94 -9.29 18.94
C ILE A 223 3.84 -10.23 20.15
N VAL A 224 2.74 -10.96 20.26
CA VAL A 224 2.50 -12.01 21.27
C VAL A 224 2.00 -13.25 20.54
N ASP A 225 2.57 -14.42 20.85
CA ASP A 225 2.24 -15.70 20.20
C ASP A 225 2.27 -15.65 18.66
N ASN A 226 3.24 -14.92 18.09
CA ASN A 226 3.37 -14.67 16.66
C ASN A 226 2.18 -13.93 16.02
N LYS A 227 1.39 -13.22 16.80
CA LYS A 227 0.26 -12.38 16.37
C LYS A 227 0.52 -10.92 16.74
N LEU A 228 -0.01 -10.02 15.91
CA LEU A 228 -0.04 -8.56 16.12
C LEU A 228 -1.50 -8.12 16.00
N PRO A 229 -1.91 -6.97 16.55
CA PRO A 229 -3.25 -6.41 16.28
C PRO A 229 -3.53 -6.24 14.78
N GLU A 230 -4.53 -6.95 14.26
CA GLU A 230 -4.95 -6.95 12.84
C GLU A 230 -6.43 -6.57 12.71
N TRP A 231 -6.83 -6.06 11.54
CA TRP A 231 -8.21 -5.59 11.32
C TRP A 231 -9.31 -6.67 11.35
N ASN A 232 -8.93 -7.94 11.44
CA ASN A 232 -9.81 -9.10 11.43
C ASN A 232 -9.94 -9.72 12.82
N MET A 233 -9.24 -9.16 13.80
CA MET A 233 -9.35 -9.56 15.19
C MET A 233 -10.54 -8.87 15.84
N GLU A 234 -11.18 -9.58 16.76
CA GLU A 234 -12.15 -8.99 17.66
C GLU A 234 -11.45 -8.12 18.72
N LEU A 235 -12.20 -7.22 19.36
CA LEU A 235 -11.65 -6.30 20.35
C LEU A 235 -10.97 -7.05 21.51
N GLU A 236 -11.57 -8.15 21.97
CA GLU A 236 -11.07 -8.98 23.05
C GLU A 236 -9.69 -9.58 22.72
N GLU A 237 -9.46 -9.97 21.46
CA GLU A 237 -8.16 -10.45 21.01
C GLU A 237 -7.11 -9.34 21.03
N ILE A 238 -7.47 -8.12 20.59
CA ILE A 238 -6.56 -6.97 20.63
C ILE A 238 -6.23 -6.57 22.07
N ILE A 239 -7.23 -6.59 22.97
CA ILE A 239 -7.02 -6.38 24.42
C ILE A 239 -6.02 -7.40 24.95
N TYR A 240 -6.22 -8.69 24.65
CA TYR A 240 -5.32 -9.76 25.07
C TYR A 240 -3.87 -9.49 24.60
N LEU A 241 -3.67 -9.17 23.31
CA LEU A 241 -2.32 -8.94 22.77
C LEU A 241 -1.62 -7.76 23.46
N ILE A 242 -2.33 -6.66 23.71
CA ILE A 242 -1.75 -5.46 24.34
C ILE A 242 -1.45 -5.69 25.82
N THR A 243 -2.37 -6.32 26.56
CA THR A 243 -2.17 -6.59 28.00
C THR A 243 -1.08 -7.62 28.27
N HIS A 244 -0.82 -8.53 27.33
CA HIS A 244 0.28 -9.49 27.43
C HIS A 244 1.60 -8.92 26.93
N PHE A 245 1.58 -8.01 25.95
CA PHE A 245 2.79 -7.31 25.50
C PHE A 245 3.26 -6.27 26.52
N GLN A 246 2.32 -5.61 27.22
CA GLN A 246 2.56 -4.59 28.25
C GLN A 246 3.40 -3.41 27.74
N PRO A 247 2.95 -2.68 26.69
CA PRO A 247 3.68 -1.52 26.20
C PRO A 247 3.76 -0.45 27.29
N SER A 248 4.91 0.22 27.38
CA SER A 248 5.13 1.33 28.29
C SER A 248 4.26 2.53 27.92
N LYS A 249 4.02 3.42 28.90
CA LYS A 249 3.29 4.67 28.69
C LYS A 249 3.87 5.52 27.55
N GLU A 250 5.19 5.57 27.44
CA GLU A 250 5.87 6.30 26.37
C GLU A 250 5.57 5.69 24.99
N GLU A 251 5.65 4.37 24.86
CA GLU A 251 5.32 3.66 23.61
C GLU A 251 3.87 3.88 23.18
N ILE A 252 2.93 3.84 24.15
CA ILE A 252 1.51 4.09 23.89
C ILE A 252 1.30 5.51 23.37
N ILE A 253 1.87 6.52 24.05
CA ILE A 253 1.76 7.92 23.63
C ILE A 253 2.39 8.12 22.25
N ASN A 254 3.56 7.54 21.99
CA ASN A 254 4.23 7.60 20.70
C ASN A 254 3.38 6.96 19.60
N LEU A 255 2.69 5.85 19.88
CA LEU A 255 1.79 5.20 18.93
C LEU A 255 0.56 6.08 18.64
N PHE A 256 -0.03 6.72 19.65
CA PHE A 256 -1.12 7.68 19.43
C PHE A 256 -0.68 8.86 18.55
N ASP A 257 0.46 9.46 18.85
CA ASP A 257 0.99 10.61 18.10
C ASP A 257 1.42 10.23 16.68
N ALA A 258 2.00 9.04 16.50
CA ALA A 258 2.50 8.62 15.21
C ALA A 258 1.39 8.05 14.29
N LEU A 259 0.50 7.23 14.83
CA LEU A 259 -0.44 6.44 14.05
C LEU A 259 -1.87 6.97 14.13
N LEU A 260 -2.37 7.21 15.35
CA LEU A 260 -3.81 7.41 15.58
C LEU A 260 -4.25 8.87 15.49
N GLU A 261 -3.36 9.85 15.69
CA GLU A 261 -3.68 11.28 15.61
C GLU A 261 -4.35 11.64 14.27
N GLY A 262 -5.56 12.19 14.34
CA GLY A 262 -6.36 12.63 13.20
C GLY A 262 -7.10 11.52 12.43
N GLU A 263 -6.98 10.25 12.84
CA GLU A 263 -7.57 9.11 12.12
C GLU A 263 -8.95 8.69 12.62
N LEU A 264 -9.37 9.20 13.78
CA LEU A 264 -10.66 8.89 14.38
C LEU A 264 -11.41 10.20 14.65
N ASP A 265 -12.72 10.18 14.39
CA ASP A 265 -13.57 11.30 14.76
C ASP A 265 -13.65 11.48 16.28
N GLU A 266 -13.65 10.37 17.01
CA GLU A 266 -13.67 10.34 18.48
C GLU A 266 -12.71 9.26 19.01
N TYR A 267 -12.08 9.57 20.14
CA TYR A 267 -11.13 8.69 20.81
C TYR A 267 -11.71 8.24 22.14
N PHE A 268 -11.60 6.94 22.42
CA PHE A 268 -12.18 6.31 23.60
C PHE A 268 -11.17 6.26 24.74
N LEU A 269 -11.56 6.72 25.93
CA LEU A 269 -10.76 6.64 27.14
C LEU A 269 -11.43 5.67 28.11
N SER A 270 -10.68 4.67 28.57
CA SER A 270 -11.15 3.63 29.49
C SER A 270 -10.61 3.91 30.89
N LYS A 271 -11.51 4.11 31.86
CA LYS A 271 -11.20 4.29 33.29
C LYS A 271 -11.99 3.26 34.10
N GLY A 272 -11.33 2.18 34.52
CA GLY A 272 -12.01 1.01 35.06
C GLY A 272 -13.05 0.45 34.07
N HIS A 273 -14.32 0.45 34.48
CA HIS A 273 -15.45 0.01 33.63
C HIS A 273 -16.05 1.13 32.77
N ASP A 274 -15.71 2.39 33.03
CA ASP A 274 -16.28 3.53 32.31
C ASP A 274 -15.53 3.78 31.01
N ILE A 275 -16.30 4.02 29.94
CA ILE A 275 -15.78 4.36 28.61
C ILE A 275 -16.36 5.71 28.22
N THR A 276 -15.47 6.66 27.95
CA THR A 276 -15.85 8.02 27.54
C THR A 276 -15.18 8.37 26.21
N SER A 277 -15.84 9.15 25.35
CA SER A 277 -15.29 9.57 24.07
C SER A 277 -14.93 11.05 24.07
N PHE A 278 -13.83 11.40 23.40
CA PHE A 278 -13.31 12.76 23.32
C PHE A 278 -12.75 13.08 21.93
N LYS A 279 -12.73 14.36 21.57
CA LYS A 279 -11.86 14.84 20.48
C LYS A 279 -10.39 14.79 20.89
N TYR A 280 -9.50 14.58 19.92
CA TYR A 280 -8.08 14.30 20.16
C TYR A 280 -7.36 15.28 21.12
N PRO A 281 -7.52 16.62 21.02
CA PRO A 281 -6.83 17.54 21.93
C PRO A 281 -7.22 17.35 23.41
N SER A 282 -8.49 17.05 23.68
CA SER A 282 -9.00 16.78 25.03
C SER A 282 -8.59 15.38 25.49
N PHE A 283 -8.68 14.39 24.60
CA PHE A 283 -8.22 13.03 24.82
C PHE A 283 -6.75 12.98 25.26
N LYS A 284 -5.85 13.64 24.51
CA LYS A 284 -4.40 13.62 24.76
C LYS A 284 -4.00 14.20 26.12
N LYS A 285 -4.76 15.17 26.64
CA LYS A 285 -4.53 15.71 27.98
C LYS A 285 -4.82 14.67 29.05
N GLN A 286 -5.97 14.01 28.96
CA GLN A 286 -6.42 13.01 29.93
C GLN A 286 -5.65 11.68 29.82
N LEU A 287 -5.19 11.32 28.62
CA LEU A 287 -4.40 10.10 28.40
C LEU A 287 -3.18 10.04 29.33
N LYS A 288 -2.57 11.19 29.63
CA LYS A 288 -1.39 11.27 30.51
C LYS A 288 -1.70 11.01 31.98
N GLU A 289 -2.96 11.03 32.39
CA GLU A 289 -3.40 10.86 33.77
C GLU A 289 -3.77 9.41 34.09
N LEU A 290 -3.91 8.57 33.06
CA LEU A 290 -4.27 7.16 33.21
C LEU A 290 -3.14 6.34 33.83
N ASN A 291 -3.54 5.31 34.57
CA ASN A 291 -2.64 4.23 34.98
C ASN A 291 -2.33 3.29 33.80
N GLU A 292 -1.43 2.32 33.99
CA GLU A 292 -0.97 1.44 32.91
C GLU A 292 -2.07 0.54 32.33
N GLU A 293 -2.89 -0.07 33.18
CA GLU A 293 -3.97 -0.95 32.75
C GLU A 293 -5.03 -0.18 31.95
N GLU A 294 -5.40 1.01 32.44
CA GLU A 294 -6.29 1.95 31.74
C GLU A 294 -5.72 2.39 30.38
N LEU A 295 -4.40 2.62 30.31
CA LEU A 295 -3.71 2.94 29.07
C LEU A 295 -3.76 1.79 28.05
N TRP A 296 -3.56 0.55 28.50
CA TRP A 296 -3.64 -0.63 27.63
C TRP A 296 -5.05 -0.82 27.07
N MET A 297 -6.08 -0.70 27.91
CA MET A 297 -7.48 -0.79 27.48
C MET A 297 -7.85 0.35 26.53
N THR A 298 -7.41 1.56 26.85
CA THR A 298 -7.56 2.74 25.99
C THR A 298 -6.90 2.52 24.63
N LEU A 299 -5.66 2.02 24.60
CA LEU A 299 -4.97 1.72 23.34
C LEU A 299 -5.73 0.66 22.53
N ALA A 300 -6.14 -0.44 23.16
CA ALA A 300 -6.82 -1.54 22.48
C ALA A 300 -8.08 -1.08 21.76
N ARG A 301 -8.94 -0.30 22.44
CA ARG A 301 -10.19 0.21 21.85
C ARG A 301 -9.95 1.15 20.67
N ASN A 302 -9.02 2.10 20.81
CA ASN A 302 -8.74 3.04 19.72
C ASN A 302 -8.03 2.36 18.55
N LEU A 303 -7.14 1.41 18.81
CA LEU A 303 -6.48 0.64 17.77
C LEU A 303 -7.47 -0.25 17.02
N TYR A 304 -8.39 -0.90 17.72
CA TYR A 304 -9.49 -1.64 17.13
C TYR A 304 -10.36 -0.74 16.25
N ALA A 305 -10.83 0.39 16.79
CA ALA A 305 -11.65 1.35 16.04
C ALA A 305 -10.94 1.84 14.76
N TYR A 306 -9.65 2.16 14.87
CA TYR A 306 -8.82 2.57 13.73
C TYR A 306 -8.72 1.47 12.66
N LEU A 307 -8.42 0.23 13.06
CA LEU A 307 -8.31 -0.88 12.13
C LEU A 307 -9.65 -1.24 11.47
N GLN A 308 -10.77 -1.16 12.22
CA GLN A 308 -12.11 -1.36 11.66
C GLN A 308 -12.48 -0.24 10.68
N ASN A 309 -12.13 1.01 10.99
CA ASN A 309 -12.37 2.14 10.08
C ASN A 309 -11.69 1.90 8.72
N ILE A 310 -10.41 1.52 8.73
CA ILE A 310 -9.67 1.18 7.49
C ILE A 310 -10.34 0.02 6.76
N LYS A 311 -10.72 -1.05 7.49
CA LYS A 311 -11.33 -2.24 6.91
C LYS A 311 -12.66 -1.93 6.22
N ASN A 312 -13.52 -1.15 6.87
CA ASN A 312 -14.84 -0.79 6.36
C ASN A 312 -14.71 0.09 5.11
N ASP A 313 -13.89 1.15 5.16
CA ASP A 313 -13.60 2.00 4.01
C ASP A 313 -12.96 1.22 2.85
N SER A 314 -12.19 0.17 3.17
CA SER A 314 -11.55 -0.70 2.18
C SER A 314 -12.49 -1.74 1.57
N GLN A 315 -13.64 -2.05 2.18
CA GLN A 315 -14.62 -3.00 1.64
C GLN A 315 -15.53 -2.36 0.58
N ASP A 316 -15.79 -1.05 0.68
CA ASP A 316 -16.66 -0.33 -0.26
C ASP A 316 -15.99 0.02 -1.60
N ILE A 317 -14.70 -0.27 -1.78
CA ILE A 317 -13.95 0.10 -2.99
C ILE A 317 -13.53 -1.15 -3.77
N HIS A 318 -14.50 -1.75 -4.48
CA HIS A 318 -14.22 -2.77 -5.49
C HIS A 318 -13.53 -2.13 -6.72
N GLU A 319 -12.20 -2.13 -6.73
CA GLU A 319 -11.39 -1.77 -7.91
C GLU A 319 -11.65 -2.70 -9.11
N GLU A 320 -12.18 -3.92 -8.87
CA GLU A 320 -12.62 -4.85 -9.90
C GLU A 320 -13.87 -4.36 -10.67
N ASP A 321 -14.62 -3.38 -10.17
CA ASP A 321 -15.80 -2.83 -10.87
C ASP A 321 -15.44 -1.93 -12.08
N GLN A 322 -14.14 -1.69 -12.34
CA GLN A 322 -13.68 -0.87 -13.48
C GLN A 322 -13.12 -1.68 -14.65
N ILE A 323 -13.00 -3.00 -14.52
CA ILE A 323 -12.58 -3.89 -15.60
C ILE A 323 -13.74 -4.84 -15.93
N LEU A 324 -14.34 -4.65 -17.09
CA LEU A 324 -15.40 -5.55 -17.54
C LEU A 324 -14.80 -6.90 -17.92
N ARG A 325 -15.05 -7.93 -17.11
CA ARG A 325 -14.73 -9.32 -17.42
C ARG A 325 -15.92 -9.97 -18.11
N ILE A 326 -15.73 -10.39 -19.36
CA ILE A 326 -16.74 -11.14 -20.11
C ILE A 326 -16.49 -12.62 -19.86
N THR A 327 -17.36 -13.27 -19.09
CA THR A 327 -17.17 -14.65 -18.60
C THR A 327 -17.99 -15.69 -19.35
N ASP A 328 -19.00 -15.27 -20.12
CA ASP A 328 -19.91 -16.17 -20.82
C ASP A 328 -20.46 -15.56 -22.13
N ARG A 329 -21.13 -16.40 -22.92
CA ARG A 329 -21.66 -16.07 -24.26
C ARG A 329 -22.81 -15.07 -24.21
N GLU A 330 -23.63 -15.10 -23.17
CA GLU A 330 -24.78 -14.20 -23.02
C GLU A 330 -24.31 -12.77 -22.73
N MET A 331 -23.34 -12.64 -21.82
CA MET A 331 -22.67 -11.39 -21.51
C MET A 331 -21.94 -10.83 -22.74
N ALA A 332 -21.23 -11.68 -23.50
CA ALA A 332 -20.61 -11.28 -24.76
C ALA A 332 -21.62 -10.75 -25.79
N HIS A 333 -22.80 -11.41 -25.90
CA HIS A 333 -23.88 -10.97 -26.78
C HIS A 333 -24.46 -9.61 -26.34
N ASN A 334 -24.72 -9.44 -25.03
CA ASN A 334 -25.27 -8.21 -24.46
C ASN A 334 -24.31 -7.02 -24.62
N ILE A 335 -23.01 -7.24 -24.40
CA ILE A 335 -21.98 -6.23 -24.66
C ILE A 335 -21.86 -5.94 -26.16
N GLY A 336 -21.90 -6.96 -27.01
CA GLY A 336 -21.93 -6.80 -28.46
C GLY A 336 -23.11 -5.95 -28.95
N ARG A 337 -24.28 -6.09 -28.33
CA ARG A 337 -25.47 -5.24 -28.60
C ARG A 337 -25.23 -3.78 -28.24
N VAL A 338 -24.60 -3.52 -27.09
CA VAL A 338 -24.21 -2.17 -26.65
C VAL A 338 -23.24 -1.54 -27.65
N LEU A 339 -22.20 -2.26 -28.06
CA LEU A 339 -21.17 -1.76 -28.96
C LEU A 339 -21.68 -1.46 -30.38
N ARG A 340 -22.74 -2.15 -30.83
CA ARG A 340 -23.36 -1.91 -32.15
C ARG A 340 -24.37 -0.76 -32.14
N SER A 341 -24.74 -0.27 -30.98
CA SER A 341 -25.79 0.74 -30.82
C SER A 341 -25.20 2.12 -30.60
N ARG A 342 -25.45 3.02 -31.55
CA ARG A 342 -24.95 4.39 -31.51
C ARG A 342 -25.42 5.14 -30.25
N ILE A 343 -26.68 4.95 -29.83
CA ILE A 343 -27.22 5.65 -28.65
C ILE A 343 -26.54 5.21 -27.35
N PHE A 344 -26.19 3.92 -27.22
CA PHE A 344 -25.45 3.44 -26.05
C PHE A 344 -24.03 4.01 -26.01
N LEU A 345 -23.35 4.05 -27.16
CA LEU A 345 -22.00 4.63 -27.26
C LEU A 345 -22.00 6.13 -26.96
N ASP A 346 -23.00 6.86 -27.44
CA ASP A 346 -23.12 8.30 -27.18
C ASP A 346 -23.40 8.58 -25.70
N ILE A 347 -24.24 7.78 -25.02
CA ILE A 347 -24.41 7.87 -23.56
C ILE A 347 -23.11 7.57 -22.82
N LEU A 348 -22.40 6.49 -23.20
CA LEU A 348 -21.11 6.14 -22.59
C LEU A 348 -20.07 7.26 -22.76
N ARG A 349 -20.04 7.94 -23.90
CA ARG A 349 -19.18 9.09 -24.17
C ARG A 349 -19.46 10.26 -23.24
N LEU A 350 -20.73 10.58 -23.04
CA LEU A 350 -21.18 11.67 -22.18
C LEU A 350 -21.05 11.36 -20.67
N ALA A 351 -20.92 10.08 -20.30
CA ALA A 351 -20.79 9.60 -18.93
C ALA A 351 -19.39 9.86 -18.33
N ASP A 352 -18.95 11.11 -18.31
CA ASP A 352 -17.66 11.53 -17.76
C ASP A 352 -17.75 12.02 -16.29
N GLY A 353 -18.93 11.91 -15.69
CA GLY A 353 -19.20 12.38 -14.32
C GLY A 353 -19.56 13.85 -14.21
N THR A 354 -19.67 14.58 -15.33
CA THR A 354 -20.06 16.00 -15.34
C THR A 354 -21.53 16.24 -15.65
N ARG A 355 -22.24 15.20 -16.13
CA ARG A 355 -23.62 15.31 -16.63
C ARG A 355 -24.58 14.41 -15.87
N ASN A 356 -25.75 14.94 -15.54
CA ASN A 356 -26.90 14.17 -15.08
C ASN A 356 -27.83 13.75 -16.23
N LEU A 357 -28.85 12.95 -15.93
CA LEU A 357 -29.78 12.39 -16.91
C LEU A 357 -30.47 13.47 -17.78
N THR A 358 -30.86 14.59 -17.17
CA THR A 358 -31.54 15.69 -17.86
C THR A 358 -30.60 16.39 -18.84
N GLN A 359 -29.36 16.62 -18.46
CA GLN A 359 -28.34 17.22 -19.32
C GLN A 359 -28.01 16.30 -20.51
N MET A 360 -27.83 15.00 -20.25
CA MET A 360 -27.63 14.02 -21.33
C MET A 360 -28.80 13.96 -22.31
N SER A 361 -30.04 13.99 -21.81
CA SER A 361 -31.24 14.01 -22.65
C SER A 361 -31.28 15.21 -23.59
N ARG A 362 -30.87 16.40 -23.10
CA ARG A 362 -30.78 17.62 -23.91
C ARG A 362 -29.70 17.52 -24.98
N GLU A 363 -28.50 17.07 -24.63
CA GLU A 363 -27.38 16.93 -25.58
C GLU A 363 -27.65 15.88 -26.66
N LEU A 364 -28.27 14.76 -26.29
CA LEU A 364 -28.63 13.68 -27.22
C LEU A 364 -29.88 14.00 -28.05
N LYS A 365 -30.61 15.08 -27.73
CA LYS A 365 -31.90 15.44 -28.33
C LYS A 365 -32.91 14.28 -28.26
N LYS A 366 -32.99 13.62 -27.10
CA LYS A 366 -33.90 12.49 -26.82
C LYS A 366 -34.74 12.77 -25.59
N GLN A 367 -35.93 12.17 -25.51
CA GLN A 367 -36.74 12.23 -24.30
C GLN A 367 -36.02 11.59 -23.10
N ILE A 368 -36.19 12.18 -21.91
CA ILE A 368 -35.58 11.71 -20.65
C ILE A 368 -35.90 10.23 -20.40
N ALA A 369 -37.15 9.82 -20.62
CA ALA A 369 -37.58 8.43 -20.45
C ALA A 369 -36.75 7.45 -21.30
N ASN A 370 -36.48 7.81 -22.57
CA ASN A 370 -35.71 6.96 -23.48
C ASN A 370 -34.25 6.85 -23.03
N VAL A 371 -33.63 7.97 -22.64
CA VAL A 371 -32.25 7.96 -22.10
C VAL A 371 -32.19 7.15 -20.80
N SER A 372 -33.20 7.24 -19.96
CA SER A 372 -33.28 6.46 -18.71
C SER A 372 -33.34 4.95 -18.96
N VAL A 373 -34.06 4.50 -19.99
CA VAL A 373 -34.12 3.07 -20.36
C VAL A 373 -32.73 2.57 -20.76
N TYR A 374 -32.05 3.31 -21.66
CA TYR A 374 -30.69 2.95 -22.06
C TYR A 374 -29.70 3.01 -20.90
N LEU A 375 -29.80 4.03 -20.04
CA LEU A 375 -28.95 4.16 -18.87
C LEU A 375 -29.12 2.99 -17.90
N ASN A 376 -30.35 2.53 -17.69
CA ASN A 376 -30.64 1.36 -16.86
C ASN A 376 -30.04 0.08 -17.44
N GLU A 377 -30.05 -0.11 -18.76
CA GLU A 377 -29.36 -1.24 -19.38
C GLU A 377 -27.84 -1.17 -19.21
N LEU A 378 -27.23 0.01 -19.41
CA LEU A 378 -25.79 0.20 -19.18
C LEU A 378 -25.42 -0.02 -17.71
N LYS A 379 -26.29 0.37 -16.77
CA LYS A 379 -26.11 0.15 -15.32
C LYS A 379 -26.19 -1.33 -14.97
N LYS A 380 -27.15 -2.07 -15.54
CA LYS A 380 -27.25 -3.54 -15.37
C LYS A 380 -25.98 -4.25 -15.84
N LEU A 381 -25.39 -3.77 -16.93
CA LEU A 381 -24.11 -4.26 -17.46
C LEU A 381 -22.87 -3.69 -16.74
N LYS A 382 -23.07 -2.94 -15.65
CA LYS A 382 -22.01 -2.28 -14.85
C LYS A 382 -21.09 -1.34 -15.64
N LEU A 383 -21.54 -0.82 -16.79
CA LEU A 383 -20.73 0.06 -17.65
C LEU A 383 -20.72 1.52 -17.16
N VAL A 384 -21.75 1.90 -16.42
CA VAL A 384 -21.96 3.24 -15.85
C VAL A 384 -22.50 3.14 -14.42
N SER A 385 -22.29 4.18 -13.63
CA SER A 385 -22.93 4.42 -12.34
C SER A 385 -23.43 5.85 -12.23
N ILE A 386 -24.22 6.11 -11.20
CA ILE A 386 -24.71 7.46 -10.87
C ILE A 386 -24.09 7.80 -9.52
N ASP A 387 -23.45 8.97 -9.41
CA ASP A 387 -22.88 9.47 -8.16
C ASP A 387 -23.97 10.02 -7.22
N GLU A 388 -23.57 10.41 -6.01
CA GLU A 388 -24.49 10.98 -5.00
C GLU A 388 -25.16 12.28 -5.44
N LYS A 389 -24.58 12.99 -6.43
CA LYS A 389 -25.11 14.24 -6.99
C LYS A 389 -26.00 13.99 -8.22
N GLY A 390 -26.22 12.73 -8.61
CA GLY A 390 -27.01 12.36 -9.77
C GLY A 390 -26.27 12.44 -11.11
N ASN A 391 -24.95 12.66 -11.11
CA ASN A 391 -24.13 12.65 -12.32
C ASN A 391 -23.78 11.23 -12.74
N ILE A 392 -23.68 11.02 -14.03
CA ILE A 392 -23.49 9.70 -14.62
C ILE A 392 -22.01 9.53 -14.95
N CYS A 393 -21.38 8.55 -14.30
CA CYS A 393 -19.96 8.25 -14.42
C CYS A 393 -19.76 6.91 -15.14
N ARG A 394 -18.82 6.86 -16.10
CA ARG A 394 -18.37 5.62 -16.69
C ARG A 394 -17.57 4.81 -15.66
N ARG A 395 -17.84 3.51 -15.58
CA ARG A 395 -17.09 2.61 -14.70
C ARG A 395 -15.90 1.94 -15.40
N LEU A 396 -15.96 1.72 -16.73
CA LEU A 396 -14.88 1.05 -17.45
C LEU A 396 -13.58 1.87 -17.57
N ARG A 397 -12.47 1.26 -17.14
CA ARG A 397 -11.09 1.63 -17.53
C ARG A 397 -10.42 0.62 -18.46
N GLY A 398 -10.95 -0.60 -18.57
CA GLY A 398 -10.45 -1.65 -19.46
C GLY A 398 -11.44 -2.80 -19.67
N ILE A 399 -11.16 -3.66 -20.65
CA ILE A 399 -11.92 -4.89 -20.93
C ILE A 399 -10.94 -6.06 -20.84
N THR A 400 -11.33 -7.14 -20.15
CA THR A 400 -10.59 -8.40 -20.19
C THR A 400 -11.49 -9.48 -20.78
N LEU A 401 -11.01 -10.11 -21.85
CA LEU A 401 -11.67 -11.23 -22.50
C LEU A 401 -10.98 -12.52 -22.06
N ASN A 402 -11.74 -13.45 -21.49
CA ASN A 402 -11.23 -14.81 -21.30
C ASN A 402 -11.48 -15.59 -22.59
N LEU A 403 -10.45 -15.75 -23.43
CA LEU A 403 -10.55 -16.45 -24.71
C LEU A 403 -10.41 -17.98 -24.56
N ASP A 404 -10.14 -18.49 -23.36
CA ASP A 404 -9.87 -19.92 -23.11
C ASP A 404 -11.12 -20.79 -22.98
N THR A 405 -12.33 -20.26 -23.20
CA THR A 405 -13.59 -21.02 -23.21
C THR A 405 -14.29 -20.93 -24.57
N GLY A 406 -13.63 -21.33 -25.66
CA GLY A 406 -14.30 -21.33 -26.97
C GLY A 406 -13.53 -21.69 -28.24
N LEU A 407 -12.67 -22.71 -28.23
CA LEU A 407 -12.44 -23.54 -29.43
C LEU A 407 -12.67 -25.01 -29.08
N ALA A 408 -13.91 -25.33 -28.76
CA ALA A 408 -14.45 -26.66 -28.94
C ALA A 408 -15.87 -26.52 -29.51
N THR A 409 -16.07 -27.15 -30.68
CA THR A 409 -17.33 -27.43 -31.38
C THR A 409 -18.00 -26.29 -32.19
N LYS A 410 -17.72 -26.24 -33.49
CA LYS A 410 -18.36 -27.15 -34.46
C LYS A 410 -17.30 -27.83 -35.31
#